data_AF-A0A670YBA4-F1
#
_entry.id   AF-A0A670YBA4-F1
#
_cell.length_a   1.000
_cell.length_b   1.000
_cell.length_c   1.000
_cell.angle_alpha   90.00
_cell.angle_beta   90.00
_cell.angle_gamma   90.00
#
_symmetry.space_group_name_H-M   'P 1'
#
loop_
_entity.id
_entity.type
_entity.pdbx_description
1 polymer ?
#
loop_
_entity_poly.entity_id
_entity_poly.type
_entity_poly.pdbx_seq_one_letter_code
_entity_poly.pdbx_strand_id
1 'polypeptide(L)'
;MYKVDIQADLREAAAVEARRNREKQRQSRIFNARYRTMGVDIEGLKRQVEERKLRENIEKRREEAFGKVQCDKVAQMLEEEEHQRKKQLCQDLVEFREREQQPSTRREWDIHDPEAVRKGQPARVSDDDPRCGPSSMQCFAGEDLNFVARQKLQKEHNKLVLEEQRNEWNKKLADQQYADPQPSDWQSPVGRP
;
A
#
# COMPACT_ATOMS: atom_id res chain seq x y z
N MET A 1 120.43 9.08 -13.62
CA MET A 1 119.06 9.06 -14.16
C MET A 1 118.22 10.05 -13.38
N TYR A 2 117.88 11.19 -13.96
CA TYR A 2 116.90 12.12 -13.40
C TYR A 2 115.78 12.28 -14.41
N LYS A 3 114.64 11.64 -14.15
CA LYS A 3 113.39 11.98 -14.84
C LYS A 3 112.96 13.30 -14.23
N VAL A 4 113.14 14.39 -14.96
CA VAL A 4 112.74 15.73 -14.50
C VAL A 4 111.26 15.88 -14.78
N ASP A 5 110.51 16.15 -13.73
CA ASP A 5 109.05 16.16 -13.62
C ASP A 5 108.36 17.35 -14.34
N ILE A 6 108.68 17.55 -15.62
CA ILE A 6 108.21 18.69 -16.44
C ILE A 6 106.65 18.75 -16.55
N GLN A 7 105.96 17.62 -16.40
CA GLN A 7 104.48 17.57 -16.38
C GLN A 7 103.88 17.85 -15.00
N ALA A 8 104.59 17.53 -13.91
CA ALA A 8 104.15 17.87 -12.56
C ALA A 8 104.22 19.39 -12.36
N ASP A 9 105.30 20.02 -12.84
CA ASP A 9 105.50 21.47 -12.77
C ASP A 9 104.40 22.28 -13.49
N LEU A 10 103.89 21.80 -14.65
CA LEU A 10 102.82 22.49 -15.37
C LEU A 10 101.45 22.37 -14.67
N ARG A 11 101.15 21.20 -14.10
CA ARG A 11 99.92 21.00 -13.31
C ARG A 11 99.98 21.77 -12.00
N GLU A 12 101.14 21.79 -11.35
CA GLU A 12 101.38 22.58 -10.15
C GLU A 12 101.29 24.08 -10.44
N ALA A 13 101.87 24.55 -11.54
CA ALA A 13 101.75 25.95 -11.97
C ALA A 13 100.29 26.35 -12.25
N ALA A 14 99.51 25.51 -12.93
CA ALA A 14 98.09 25.75 -13.18
C ALA A 14 97.25 25.73 -11.88
N ALA A 15 97.56 24.82 -10.95
CA ALA A 15 96.92 24.77 -9.64
C ALA A 15 97.25 26.01 -8.79
N VAL A 16 98.50 26.49 -8.85
CA VAL A 16 98.95 27.73 -8.19
C VAL A 16 98.27 28.94 -8.81
N GLU A 17 98.14 29.01 -10.13
CA GLU A 17 97.44 30.09 -10.81
C GLU A 17 95.93 30.09 -10.49
N ALA A 18 95.28 28.92 -10.50
CA ALA A 18 93.87 28.78 -10.11
C ALA A 18 93.65 29.19 -8.64
N ARG A 19 94.60 28.87 -7.74
CA ARG A 19 94.58 29.32 -6.34
C ARG A 19 94.75 30.84 -6.25
N ARG A 20 95.69 31.43 -7.00
CA ARG A 20 95.88 32.89 -7.07
C ARG A 20 94.64 33.59 -7.62
N ASN A 21 93.99 33.04 -8.65
CA ASN A 21 92.78 33.62 -9.24
C ASN A 21 91.58 33.51 -8.28
N ARG A 22 91.42 32.40 -7.56
CA ARG A 22 90.42 32.27 -6.49
C ARG A 22 90.69 33.26 -5.35
N GLU A 23 91.95 33.44 -4.94
CA GLU A 23 92.29 34.39 -3.89
C GLU A 23 92.04 35.83 -4.35
N LYS A 24 92.35 36.20 -5.59
CA LYS A 24 92.01 37.51 -6.18
C LYS A 24 90.50 37.76 -6.19
N GLN A 25 89.71 36.78 -6.61
CA GLN A 25 88.24 36.85 -6.59
C GLN A 25 87.68 36.91 -5.16
N ARG A 26 88.38 36.36 -4.16
CA ARG A 26 88.01 36.42 -2.75
C ARG A 26 88.37 37.79 -2.16
N GLN A 27 89.56 38.30 -2.43
CA GLN A 27 90.02 39.62 -2.01
C GLN A 27 89.10 40.73 -2.54
N SER A 28 88.67 40.65 -3.81
CA SER A 28 87.72 41.63 -4.37
C SER A 28 86.39 41.68 -3.62
N ARG A 29 85.97 40.57 -2.99
CA ARG A 29 84.77 40.50 -2.13
C ARG A 29 85.06 40.98 -0.70
N ILE A 30 86.20 40.59 -0.12
CA ILE A 30 86.56 40.91 1.27
C ILE A 30 86.99 42.37 1.47
N PHE A 31 87.59 43.00 0.47
CA PHE A 31 87.98 44.41 0.58
C PHE A 31 86.88 45.38 0.15
N ASN A 32 85.79 44.89 -0.44
CA ASN A 32 84.63 45.70 -0.77
C ASN A 32 83.63 45.74 0.41
N ALA A 33 83.62 46.85 1.14
CA ALA A 33 82.76 47.03 2.33
C ALA A 33 81.26 46.85 2.02
N ARG A 34 80.79 47.29 0.84
CA ARG A 34 79.37 47.18 0.46
C ARG A 34 78.94 45.73 0.23
N TYR A 35 79.75 44.95 -0.50
CA TYR A 35 79.47 43.52 -0.72
C TYR A 35 79.60 42.69 0.56
N ARG A 36 80.44 43.11 1.52
CA ARG A 36 80.53 42.47 2.84
C ARG A 36 79.30 42.71 3.72
N THR A 37 78.78 43.93 3.70
CA THR A 37 77.63 44.29 4.54
C THR A 37 76.29 43.86 3.91
N MET A 38 76.17 43.94 2.58
CA MET A 38 74.89 43.71 1.85
C MET A 38 75.06 42.96 0.52
N GLY A 39 75.96 41.98 0.44
CA GLY A 39 76.14 41.15 -0.75
C GLY A 39 74.97 40.19 -0.93
N VAL A 40 74.17 40.40 -1.98
CA VAL A 40 73.02 39.55 -2.33
C VAL A 40 73.08 39.15 -3.80
N ASP A 41 72.89 37.86 -4.09
CA ASP A 41 72.74 37.36 -5.45
C ASP A 41 71.31 37.61 -5.95
N ILE A 42 71.10 38.79 -6.53
CA ILE A 42 69.80 39.23 -7.04
C ILE A 42 69.31 38.32 -8.18
N GLU A 43 70.21 37.80 -9.02
CA GLU A 43 69.86 36.91 -10.13
C GLU A 43 69.46 35.53 -9.64
N GLY A 44 70.17 34.98 -8.65
CA GLY A 44 69.81 33.74 -7.97
C GLY A 44 68.45 33.84 -7.27
N LEU A 45 68.19 34.94 -6.57
CA LEU A 45 66.89 35.18 -5.91
C LEU A 45 65.75 35.33 -6.93
N LYS A 46 65.96 36.04 -8.05
CA LYS A 46 64.98 36.13 -9.13
C LYS A 46 64.61 34.75 -9.67
N ARG A 47 65.62 33.90 -9.91
CA ARG A 47 65.42 32.51 -10.37
C ARG A 47 64.60 31.69 -9.37
N GLN A 48 64.89 31.79 -8.08
CA GLN A 48 64.12 31.10 -7.02
C GLN A 48 62.66 31.57 -6.95
N VAL A 49 62.42 32.87 -7.11
CA VAL A 49 61.05 33.43 -7.13
C VAL A 49 60.29 32.95 -8.36
N GLU A 50 60.93 32.91 -9.53
CA GLU A 50 60.33 32.37 -10.76
C GLU A 50 59.99 30.89 -10.64
N GLU A 51 60.91 30.10 -10.09
CA GLU A 51 60.69 28.67 -9.85
C GLU A 51 59.52 28.43 -8.88
N ARG A 52 59.43 29.21 -7.80
CA ARG A 52 58.30 29.11 -6.85
C ARG A 52 56.98 29.45 -7.53
N LYS A 53 56.91 30.53 -8.31
CA LYS A 53 55.71 30.90 -9.07
C LYS A 53 55.32 29.82 -10.08
N LEU A 54 56.29 29.18 -10.72
CA LEU A 54 56.02 28.10 -11.65
C LEU A 54 55.40 26.90 -10.93
N ARG A 55 55.94 26.50 -9.76
CA ARG A 55 55.37 25.42 -8.95
C ARG A 55 53.96 25.74 -8.48
N GLU A 56 53.73 26.94 -7.94
CA GLU A 56 52.40 27.40 -7.51
C GLU A 56 51.39 27.37 -8.67
N ASN A 57 51.79 27.83 -9.86
CA ASN A 57 50.91 27.78 -11.04
C ASN A 57 50.61 26.35 -11.50
N ILE A 58 51.58 25.43 -11.42
CA ILE A 58 51.37 24.02 -11.75
C ILE A 58 50.40 23.38 -10.75
N GLU A 59 50.57 23.65 -9.45
CA GLU A 59 49.69 23.15 -8.39
C GLU A 59 48.26 23.70 -8.56
N LYS A 60 48.12 24.99 -8.82
CA LYS A 60 46.83 25.63 -9.07
C LYS A 60 46.12 25.04 -10.29
N ARG A 61 46.84 24.84 -11.40
CA ARG A 61 46.29 24.18 -12.60
C ARG A 61 45.87 22.74 -12.33
N ARG A 62 46.63 22.03 -11.48
CA ARG A 62 46.29 20.67 -11.07
C ARG A 62 45.00 20.66 -10.25
N GLU A 63 44.88 21.55 -9.28
CA GLU A 63 43.68 21.69 -8.45
C GLU A 63 42.45 22.09 -9.28
N GLU A 64 42.60 23.02 -10.23
CA GLU A 64 41.55 23.40 -11.17
C GLU A 64 41.15 22.23 -12.10
N ALA A 65 42.11 21.43 -12.58
CA ALA A 65 41.85 20.28 -13.44
C ALA A 65 41.12 19.15 -12.71
N PHE A 66 41.44 18.92 -11.43
CA PHE A 66 40.71 17.99 -10.55
C PHE A 66 39.52 18.66 -9.85
N GLY A 67 39.13 19.86 -10.28
CA GLY A 67 38.04 20.63 -9.70
C GLY A 67 36.72 19.85 -9.70
N LYS A 68 35.97 19.99 -8.60
CA LYS A 68 34.76 19.23 -8.24
C LYS A 68 33.63 19.25 -9.28
N VAL A 69 33.62 20.24 -10.16
CA VAL A 69 32.51 20.56 -11.09
C VAL A 69 32.12 19.39 -12.01
N GLN A 70 33.07 18.57 -12.48
CA GLN A 70 32.74 17.43 -13.33
C GLN A 70 32.10 16.28 -12.53
N CYS A 71 32.59 16.02 -11.32
CA CYS A 71 32.02 15.02 -10.43
C CYS A 71 30.60 15.40 -9.99
N ASP A 72 30.38 16.69 -9.71
CA ASP A 72 29.08 17.20 -9.27
C ASP A 72 27.99 17.02 -10.33
N LYS A 73 28.33 17.25 -11.62
CA LYS A 73 27.38 17.05 -12.72
C LYS A 73 27.01 15.58 -12.92
N VAL A 74 27.98 14.67 -12.79
CA VAL A 74 27.71 13.22 -12.87
C VAL A 74 26.84 12.77 -11.69
N ALA A 75 27.10 13.27 -10.48
CA ALA A 75 26.28 12.99 -9.32
C ALA A 75 24.83 13.46 -9.50
N GLN A 76 24.62 14.67 -10.02
CA GLN A 76 23.28 15.21 -10.31
C GLN A 76 22.52 14.35 -11.32
N MET A 77 23.16 13.94 -12.42
CA MET A 77 22.52 13.08 -13.43
C MET A 77 22.11 11.73 -12.83
N LEU A 78 22.97 11.12 -12.02
CA LEU A 78 22.67 9.85 -11.35
C LEU A 78 21.52 9.98 -10.34
N GLU A 79 21.44 11.11 -9.63
CA GLU A 79 20.34 11.40 -8.71
C GLU A 79 19.00 11.56 -9.46
N GLU A 80 19.01 12.27 -10.59
CA GLU A 80 17.83 12.42 -11.46
C GLU A 80 17.36 11.08 -12.02
N GLU A 81 18.27 10.23 -12.51
CA GLU A 81 17.96 8.89 -12.99
C GLU A 81 17.36 8.00 -11.88
N GLU A 82 17.93 8.06 -10.67
CA GLU A 82 17.42 7.29 -9.54
C GLU A 82 16.01 7.76 -9.14
N HIS A 83 15.79 9.09 -9.13
CA HIS A 83 14.49 9.66 -8.84
C HIS A 83 13.43 9.25 -9.89
N GLN A 84 13.79 9.26 -11.18
CA GLN A 84 12.90 8.79 -12.25
C GLN A 84 12.57 7.30 -12.11
N ARG A 85 13.56 6.45 -11.82
CA ARG A 85 13.33 5.01 -11.57
C ARG A 85 12.41 4.77 -10.38
N LYS A 86 12.62 5.47 -9.27
CA LYS A 86 11.74 5.39 -8.09
C LYS A 86 10.32 5.78 -8.43
N LYS A 87 10.14 6.87 -9.21
CA LYS A 87 8.83 7.31 -9.66
C LYS A 87 8.14 6.27 -10.52
N GLN A 88 8.83 5.70 -11.51
CA GLN A 88 8.30 4.64 -12.37
C GLN A 88 7.90 3.40 -11.55
N LEU A 89 8.76 2.93 -10.66
CA LEU A 89 8.46 1.79 -9.79
C LEU A 89 7.22 2.03 -8.92
N CYS A 90 7.07 3.24 -8.37
CA CYS A 90 5.89 3.61 -7.61
C CYS A 90 4.62 3.65 -8.47
N GLN A 91 4.71 4.14 -9.71
CA GLN A 91 3.60 4.15 -10.66
C GLN A 91 3.19 2.71 -11.01
N ASP A 92 4.14 1.86 -11.38
CA ASP A 92 3.89 0.45 -11.71
C ASP A 92 3.25 -0.30 -10.53
N LEU A 93 3.70 -0.03 -9.30
CA LEU A 93 3.11 -0.61 -8.09
C LEU A 93 1.66 -0.18 -7.88
N VAL A 94 1.34 1.09 -8.13
CA VAL A 94 -0.02 1.61 -8.02
C VAL A 94 -0.90 1.00 -9.10
N GLU A 95 -0.44 0.97 -10.35
CA GLU A 95 -1.16 0.34 -11.47
C GLU A 95 -1.43 -1.15 -11.19
N PHE A 96 -0.44 -1.87 -10.67
CA PHE A 96 -0.61 -3.27 -10.28
C PHE A 96 -1.65 -3.44 -9.16
N ARG A 97 -1.64 -2.58 -8.15
CA ARG A 97 -2.63 -2.61 -7.06
C ARG A 97 -4.04 -2.32 -7.58
N GLU A 98 -4.17 -1.34 -8.46
CA GLU A 98 -5.44 -0.98 -9.08
C GLU A 98 -5.96 -2.08 -10.00
N ARG A 99 -5.09 -2.82 -10.69
CA ARG A 99 -5.52 -3.87 -11.61
C ARG A 99 -5.84 -5.19 -10.91
N GLU A 100 -4.97 -5.63 -10.01
CA GLU A 100 -5.01 -7.00 -9.45
C GLU A 100 -5.51 -7.04 -8.00
N GLN A 101 -5.33 -5.97 -7.23
CA GLN A 101 -5.59 -5.96 -5.78
C GLN A 101 -6.85 -5.17 -5.39
N GLN A 102 -7.81 -5.08 -6.30
CA GLN A 102 -9.08 -4.42 -5.97
C GLN A 102 -9.81 -5.15 -4.83
N PRO A 103 -10.51 -4.42 -3.94
CA PRO A 103 -11.29 -5.07 -2.88
C PRO A 103 -12.32 -6.07 -3.41
N SER A 104 -12.90 -5.79 -4.59
CA SER A 104 -13.89 -6.61 -5.26
C SER A 104 -13.37 -7.95 -5.77
N THR A 105 -12.06 -8.09 -6.00
CA THR A 105 -11.45 -9.34 -6.47
C THR A 105 -11.02 -10.27 -5.33
N ARG A 106 -11.23 -9.85 -4.07
CA ARG A 106 -10.90 -10.67 -2.90
C ARG A 106 -11.82 -11.88 -2.81
N ARG A 107 -11.27 -12.99 -2.30
CA ARG A 107 -12.02 -14.25 -2.10
C ARG A 107 -13.25 -14.09 -1.20
N GLU A 108 -13.17 -13.21 -0.22
CA GLU A 108 -14.17 -12.93 0.82
C GLU A 108 -14.97 -11.66 0.54
N TRP A 109 -14.93 -11.16 -0.70
CA TRP A 109 -15.63 -9.93 -1.07
C TRP A 109 -17.14 -10.05 -0.88
N ASP A 110 -17.73 -11.21 -1.13
CA ASP A 110 -19.16 -11.49 -0.93
C ASP A 110 -19.61 -11.26 0.52
N ILE A 111 -18.76 -11.56 1.50
CA ILE A 111 -19.01 -11.34 2.92
C ILE A 111 -18.86 -9.85 3.29
N HIS A 112 -17.91 -9.15 2.66
CA HIS A 112 -17.58 -7.76 2.96
C HIS A 112 -18.26 -6.73 2.05
N ASP A 113 -19.08 -7.17 1.10
CA ASP A 113 -19.81 -6.29 0.20
C ASP A 113 -20.79 -5.43 1.01
N PRO A 114 -20.65 -4.09 1.00
CA PRO A 114 -21.56 -3.21 1.74
C PRO A 114 -23.01 -3.32 1.25
N GLU A 115 -23.22 -3.80 0.03
CA GLU A 115 -24.54 -4.03 -0.55
C GLU A 115 -25.05 -5.47 -0.36
N ALA A 116 -24.33 -6.33 0.35
CA ALA A 116 -24.70 -7.74 0.54
C ALA A 116 -26.13 -7.91 1.06
N VAL A 117 -26.53 -7.09 2.03
CA VAL A 117 -27.89 -7.11 2.60
C VAL A 117 -28.96 -6.73 1.57
N ARG A 118 -28.64 -5.79 0.67
CA ARG A 118 -29.55 -5.35 -0.39
C ARG A 118 -29.67 -6.38 -1.52
N LYS A 119 -28.57 -7.05 -1.85
CA LYS A 119 -28.51 -8.09 -2.90
C LYS A 119 -29.06 -9.43 -2.42
N GLY A 120 -29.02 -9.68 -1.11
CA GLY A 120 -29.51 -10.88 -0.46
C GLY A 120 -31.01 -11.06 -0.66
N GLN A 121 -31.44 -12.31 -0.84
CA GLN A 121 -32.86 -12.66 -0.89
C GLN A 121 -33.39 -12.92 0.52
N PRO A 122 -34.69 -12.67 0.78
CA PRO A 122 -35.34 -13.06 2.03
C PRO A 122 -35.19 -14.57 2.29
N ALA A 123 -35.17 -14.95 3.57
CA ALA A 123 -35.01 -16.34 4.00
C ALA A 123 -36.13 -17.27 3.52
N ARG A 124 -37.34 -16.72 3.32
CA ARG A 124 -38.51 -17.36 2.72
C ARG A 124 -39.15 -16.35 1.77
N VAL A 125 -39.33 -16.72 0.49
CA VAL A 125 -39.90 -15.82 -0.53
C VAL A 125 -41.40 -16.06 -0.73
N SER A 126 -41.86 -17.29 -0.55
CA SER A 126 -43.25 -17.68 -0.71
C SER A 126 -43.61 -18.82 0.25
N ASP A 127 -44.89 -19.18 0.32
CA ASP A 127 -45.34 -20.28 1.16
C ASP A 127 -44.85 -21.63 0.66
N ASP A 128 -44.77 -21.79 -0.66
CA ASP A 128 -44.32 -23.01 -1.35
C ASP A 128 -42.83 -22.91 -1.80
N ASP A 129 -41.99 -22.16 -1.07
CA ASP A 129 -40.57 -21.98 -1.43
C ASP A 129 -39.80 -23.31 -1.32
N PRO A 130 -39.27 -23.87 -2.43
CA PRO A 130 -38.62 -25.18 -2.42
C PRO A 130 -37.30 -25.20 -1.63
N ARG A 131 -36.75 -24.03 -1.27
CA ARG A 131 -35.54 -23.91 -0.43
C ARG A 131 -35.84 -24.14 1.05
N CYS A 132 -37.09 -23.95 1.46
CA CYS A 132 -37.52 -24.03 2.85
C CYS A 132 -37.89 -25.48 3.24
N GLY A 133 -36.93 -26.40 3.17
CA GLY A 133 -37.09 -27.77 3.65
C GLY A 133 -37.18 -27.88 5.19
N PRO A 134 -37.45 -29.06 5.76
CA PRO A 134 -37.67 -29.22 7.21
C PRO A 134 -36.46 -28.83 8.07
N SER A 135 -35.23 -28.96 7.56
CA SER A 135 -34.01 -28.54 8.25
C SER A 135 -33.79 -27.02 8.26
N SER A 136 -34.43 -26.27 7.35
CA SER A 136 -34.27 -24.81 7.25
C SER A 136 -34.93 -24.07 8.42
N MET A 137 -35.91 -24.70 9.07
CA MET A 137 -36.75 -24.13 10.13
C MET A 137 -37.43 -22.81 9.73
N GLN A 138 -37.60 -22.53 8.44
CA GLN A 138 -38.28 -21.32 7.94
C GLN A 138 -39.79 -21.53 7.70
N CYS A 139 -40.24 -22.77 7.59
CA CYS A 139 -41.64 -23.15 7.41
C CYS A 139 -41.99 -24.26 8.40
N PHE A 140 -43.09 -24.09 9.14
CA PHE A 140 -43.62 -25.13 10.02
C PHE A 140 -45.01 -25.59 9.56
N ALA A 141 -45.21 -26.90 9.45
CA ALA A 141 -46.50 -27.48 9.06
C ALA A 141 -47.66 -27.13 10.02
N GLY A 142 -47.34 -26.73 11.27
CA GLY A 142 -48.32 -26.29 12.27
C GLY A 142 -48.79 -24.85 12.14
N GLU A 143 -48.18 -24.02 11.27
CA GLU A 143 -48.59 -22.61 11.07
C GLU A 143 -50.02 -22.49 10.55
N ASP A 144 -50.47 -23.48 9.77
CA ASP A 144 -51.85 -23.61 9.29
C ASP A 144 -52.48 -22.30 8.80
N LEU A 145 -51.94 -21.81 7.68
CA LEU A 145 -52.44 -20.60 7.02
C LEU A 145 -53.93 -20.70 6.64
N ASN A 146 -54.46 -21.92 6.52
CA ASN A 146 -55.86 -22.20 6.16
C ASN A 146 -56.78 -22.35 7.39
N PHE A 147 -56.32 -22.04 8.60
CA PHE A 147 -57.11 -22.17 9.83
C PHE A 147 -58.50 -21.53 9.72
N VAL A 148 -58.56 -20.29 9.21
CA VAL A 148 -59.81 -19.53 9.09
C VAL A 148 -60.77 -20.18 8.09
N ALA A 149 -60.26 -20.64 6.95
CA ALA A 149 -61.06 -21.34 5.94
C ALA A 149 -61.59 -22.67 6.47
N ARG A 150 -60.74 -23.46 7.14
CA ARG A 150 -61.17 -24.72 7.78
C ARG A 150 -62.22 -24.48 8.85
N GLN A 151 -62.03 -23.47 9.71
CA GLN A 151 -63.00 -23.13 10.75
C GLN A 151 -64.36 -22.72 10.14
N LYS A 152 -64.35 -21.99 9.03
CA LYS A 152 -65.58 -21.64 8.30
C LYS A 152 -66.30 -22.88 7.77
N LEU A 153 -65.59 -23.77 7.09
CA LEU A 153 -66.16 -25.03 6.60
C LEU A 153 -66.72 -25.89 7.74
N GLN A 154 -66.01 -25.95 8.88
CA GLN A 154 -66.48 -26.68 10.05
C GLN A 154 -67.77 -26.07 10.63
N LYS A 155 -67.88 -24.74 10.70
CA LYS A 155 -69.09 -24.04 11.13
C LYS A 155 -70.27 -24.29 10.19
N GLU A 156 -70.04 -24.24 8.88
CA GLU A 156 -71.06 -24.52 7.86
C GLU A 156 -71.54 -25.97 7.94
N HIS A 157 -70.61 -26.92 8.07
CA HIS A 157 -70.94 -28.34 8.27
C HIS A 157 -71.76 -28.56 9.54
N ASN A 158 -71.31 -28.02 10.68
CA ASN A 158 -72.03 -28.12 11.95
C ASN A 158 -73.45 -27.54 11.86
N LYS A 159 -73.62 -26.42 11.15
CA LYS A 159 -74.93 -25.82 10.93
C LYS A 159 -75.86 -26.78 10.20
N LEU A 160 -75.40 -27.40 9.10
CA LEU A 160 -76.20 -28.36 8.34
C LEU A 160 -76.61 -29.57 9.18
N VAL A 161 -75.66 -30.15 9.92
CA VAL A 161 -75.91 -31.31 10.80
C VAL A 161 -76.95 -30.97 11.89
N LEU A 162 -76.84 -29.79 12.51
CA LEU A 162 -77.81 -29.33 13.51
C LEU A 162 -79.20 -29.07 12.91
N GLU A 163 -79.27 -28.56 11.69
CA GLU A 163 -80.53 -28.37 10.97
C GLU A 163 -81.21 -29.71 10.66
N GLU A 164 -80.46 -30.72 10.22
CA GLU A 164 -80.96 -32.08 10.00
C GLU A 164 -81.49 -32.70 11.29
N GLN A 165 -80.72 -32.67 12.38
CA GLN A 165 -81.14 -33.19 13.68
C GLN A 165 -82.43 -32.51 14.19
N ARG A 166 -82.53 -31.18 14.04
CA ARG A 166 -83.74 -30.44 14.39
C ARG A 166 -84.94 -30.90 13.56
N ASN A 167 -84.75 -31.08 12.25
CA ASN A 167 -85.82 -31.53 11.36
C ASN A 167 -86.28 -32.95 11.71
N GLU A 168 -85.35 -33.86 12.03
CA GLU A 168 -85.68 -35.21 12.50
C GLU A 168 -86.44 -35.20 13.83
N TRP A 169 -86.00 -34.39 14.79
CA TRP A 169 -86.68 -34.25 16.08
C TRP A 169 -88.09 -33.69 15.90
N ASN A 170 -88.25 -32.65 15.06
CA ASN A 170 -89.56 -32.09 14.72
C ASN A 170 -90.47 -33.12 14.03
N LYS A 171 -89.94 -33.95 13.12
CA LYS A 171 -90.71 -35.04 12.48
C LYS A 171 -91.19 -36.05 13.52
N LYS A 172 -90.29 -36.54 14.39
CA LYS A 172 -90.64 -37.47 15.47
C LYS A 172 -91.69 -36.90 16.42
N LEU A 173 -91.59 -35.62 16.76
CA LEU A 173 -92.57 -34.93 17.60
C LEU A 173 -93.93 -34.83 16.90
N ALA A 174 -93.96 -34.51 15.60
CA ALA A 174 -95.18 -34.48 14.81
C ALA A 174 -95.82 -35.88 14.70
N ASP A 175 -95.01 -36.93 14.50
CA ASP A 175 -95.48 -38.33 14.48
C ASP A 175 -96.07 -38.72 15.83
N GLN A 176 -95.47 -38.31 16.95
CA GLN A 176 -96.03 -38.52 18.30
C GLN A 176 -97.35 -37.78 18.51
N GLN A 177 -97.43 -36.50 18.12
CA GLN A 177 -98.68 -35.72 18.20
C GLN A 177 -99.80 -36.29 17.31
N TYR A 178 -99.45 -36.91 16.17
CA TYR A 178 -100.40 -37.59 15.31
C TYR A 178 -100.84 -38.95 15.89
N ALA A 179 -99.93 -39.64 16.59
CA ALA A 179 -100.18 -40.93 17.22
C ALA A 179 -100.97 -40.82 18.55
N ASP A 180 -100.91 -39.68 19.24
CA ASP A 180 -101.75 -39.37 20.40
C ASP A 180 -103.07 -38.71 19.95
N PRO A 181 -104.20 -39.44 19.88
CA PRO A 181 -105.47 -38.82 19.55
C PRO A 181 -105.88 -37.88 20.70
N GLN A 182 -106.16 -36.62 20.36
CA GLN A 182 -106.87 -35.68 21.25
C GLN A 182 -108.02 -36.43 21.95
N PRO A 183 -108.15 -36.37 23.29
CA PRO A 183 -109.30 -36.97 23.95
C PRO A 183 -110.53 -36.25 23.42
N SER A 184 -111.34 -36.97 22.65
CA SER A 184 -112.60 -36.48 22.15
C SER A 184 -113.47 -36.09 23.35
N ASP A 185 -113.93 -34.85 23.37
CA ASP A 185 -115.02 -34.36 24.21
C ASP A 185 -116.28 -35.21 23.98
N TRP A 186 -116.40 -36.33 24.71
CA TRP A 186 -117.63 -37.13 24.78
C TRP A 186 -117.76 -37.72 26.17
N GLN A 187 -118.46 -37.00 27.06
CA GLN A 187 -119.61 -37.52 27.84
C GLN A 187 -120.17 -36.42 28.75
N SER A 188 -121.22 -35.73 28.28
CA SER A 188 -122.26 -35.20 29.17
C SER A 188 -123.13 -36.37 29.63
N PRO A 189 -123.33 -36.64 30.94
CA PRO A 189 -124.33 -37.58 31.37
C PRO A 189 -125.70 -36.89 31.36
N VAL A 190 -126.50 -37.28 30.37
CA VAL A 190 -127.93 -37.04 30.26
C VAL A 190 -128.62 -37.67 31.48
N GLY A 191 -129.47 -36.89 32.15
CA GLY A 191 -130.22 -37.34 33.32
C GLY A 191 -131.39 -38.27 33.01
N ARG A 192 -131.88 -38.91 34.08
CA ARG A 192 -133.29 -39.20 34.45
C ARG A 192 -133.34 -40.25 35.57
N PRO A 193 -134.45 -40.38 36.32
CA PRO A 193 -135.52 -39.42 36.63
C PRO A 193 -135.35 -38.78 38.01
#